data_AF-A0A2K2UEJ8-F1
#
_entry.id   AF-A0A2K2UEJ8-F1
#
_cell.length_a   1.000
_cell.length_b   1.000
_cell.length_c   1.000
_cell.angle_alpha   90.00
_cell.angle_beta   90.00
_cell.angle_gamma   90.00
#
_symmetry.space_group_name_H-M   'P 1'
#
loop_
_entity.id
_entity.type
_entity.pdbx_description
1 polymer ?
#
loop_
_entity_poly.entity_id
_entity_poly.type
_entity_poly.pdbx_seq_one_letter_code
_entity_poly.pdbx_strand_id
1 'polypeptide(L)'
;MAAVATLNVRLPEDLKERGMQVLEREGVSASELIRDLFRELGETQQLPDFARVRACDRGEAEAKRAALREFVCLGRSFEGNDAFDDTRNAYREHLLRKHRPGVRV
;
A
#
# COMPACT_ATOMS: atom_id res chain seq x y z
N MET A 1 -32.01 -16.01 -12.85
CA MET A 1 -31.87 -15.58 -11.44
C MET A 1 -30.64 -14.69 -11.36
N ALA A 2 -30.77 -13.43 -10.94
CA ALA A 2 -29.61 -12.57 -10.73
C ALA A 2 -28.91 -13.03 -9.44
N ALA A 3 -27.68 -13.54 -9.56
CA ALA A 3 -26.87 -13.89 -8.40
C ALA A 3 -26.50 -12.60 -7.65
N VAL A 4 -26.87 -12.50 -6.38
CA VAL A 4 -26.54 -11.36 -5.53
C VAL A 4 -25.18 -11.62 -4.88
N ALA A 5 -24.23 -10.71 -5.06
CA ALA A 5 -22.92 -10.75 -4.40
C ALA A 5 -22.83 -9.70 -3.29
N THR A 6 -22.09 -10.00 -2.23
CA THR A 6 -21.90 -9.12 -1.07
C THR A 6 -20.49 -8.53 -1.06
N LEU A 7 -20.37 -7.21 -0.80
CA LEU A 7 -19.10 -6.51 -0.64
C LEU A 7 -18.92 -6.09 0.82
N ASN A 8 -17.91 -6.63 1.50
CA ASN A 8 -17.58 -6.28 2.88
C ASN A 8 -16.23 -5.54 2.92
N VAL A 9 -16.24 -4.25 3.26
CA VAL A 9 -15.04 -3.40 3.32
C VAL A 9 -14.89 -2.83 4.72
N ARG A 10 -13.68 -2.95 5.30
CA ARG A 10 -13.34 -2.32 6.57
C ARG A 10 -12.84 -0.91 6.31
N LEU A 11 -13.41 0.07 7.01
CA LEU A 11 -13.06 1.49 6.87
C LEU A 11 -12.74 2.06 8.25
N PRO A 12 -11.73 2.94 8.38
CA PRO A 12 -11.53 3.72 9.59
C PRO A 12 -12.79 4.53 9.92
N GLU A 13 -13.10 4.66 11.21
CA GLU A 13 -14.33 5.29 11.71
C GLU A 13 -14.43 6.76 11.26
N ASP A 14 -13.37 7.56 11.48
CA ASP A 14 -13.31 8.95 11.05
C ASP A 14 -13.56 9.14 9.53
N LEU A 15 -13.06 8.20 8.72
CA LEU A 15 -13.23 8.26 7.26
C LEU A 15 -14.68 7.94 6.89
N LYS A 16 -15.30 6.98 7.58
CA LYS A 16 -16.69 6.62 7.40
C LYS A 16 -17.61 7.79 7.74
N GLU A 17 -17.38 8.44 8.87
CA GLU A 17 -18.19 9.58 9.31
C GLU A 17 -18.11 10.76 8.32
N ARG A 18 -16.89 11.17 7.95
CA ARG A 18 -16.70 12.25 6.98
C ARG A 18 -17.34 11.93 5.63
N GLY A 19 -17.22 10.68 5.18
CA GLY A 19 -17.85 10.23 3.94
C GLY A 19 -19.38 10.26 4.01
N MET A 20 -19.96 9.74 5.10
CA MET A 20 -21.41 9.74 5.29
C MET A 20 -21.99 11.15 5.37
N GLN A 21 -21.30 12.10 6.00
CA GLN A 21 -21.75 13.51 6.03
C GLN A 21 -21.87 14.13 4.63
N VAL A 22 -20.96 13.81 3.71
CA VAL A 22 -21.05 14.31 2.33
C VAL A 22 -22.21 13.65 1.59
N LEU A 23 -22.35 12.34 1.75
CA LEU A 23 -23.43 11.57 1.12
C LEU A 23 -24.82 12.02 1.59
N GLU A 24 -24.97 12.29 2.89
CA GLU A 24 -26.21 12.82 3.47
C GLU A 24 -26.55 14.21 2.93
N ARG A 25 -25.55 15.09 2.72
CA ARG A 25 -25.75 16.42 2.14
C ARG A 25 -26.28 16.36 0.71
N GLU A 26 -25.79 15.41 -0.08
CA GLU A 26 -26.21 15.21 -1.47
C GLU A 26 -27.44 14.29 -1.59
N GLY A 27 -27.92 13.72 -0.47
CA GLY A 27 -29.07 12.82 -0.44
C GLY A 27 -28.84 11.44 -1.07
N VAL A 28 -27.58 11.02 -1.21
CA VAL A 28 -27.21 9.76 -1.88
C VAL A 28 -26.85 8.69 -0.87
N SER A 29 -27.34 7.46 -1.03
CA SER A 29 -26.93 6.37 -0.15
C SER A 29 -25.54 5.82 -0.52
N ALA A 30 -24.72 5.47 0.47
CA ALA A 30 -23.41 4.87 0.22
C ALA A 30 -23.48 3.60 -0.64
N SER A 31 -24.51 2.77 -0.42
CA SER A 31 -24.71 1.53 -1.16
C SER A 31 -25.06 1.79 -2.63
N GLU A 32 -25.84 2.84 -2.91
CA GLU A 32 -26.20 3.24 -4.27
C GLU A 32 -24.99 3.80 -5.01
N LEU A 33 -24.23 4.71 -4.37
CA LEU A 33 -22.99 5.23 -4.95
C LEU A 33 -21.99 4.11 -5.27
N ILE A 34 -21.86 3.12 -4.39
CA ILE A 34 -21.00 1.95 -4.64
C ILE A 34 -21.51 1.15 -5.84
N ARG A 35 -22.82 0.90 -5.96
CA ARG A 35 -23.38 0.19 -7.12
C ARG A 35 -23.15 0.96 -8.43
N ASP A 36 -23.35 2.28 -8.40
CA ASP A 36 -23.11 3.14 -9.55
C ASP A 36 -21.63 3.13 -9.97
N LEU A 37 -20.72 3.18 -8.99
CA LEU A 37 -19.29 3.01 -9.23
C LEU A 37 -19.00 1.67 -9.92
N PHE A 38 -19.55 0.56 -9.45
CA PHE A 38 -19.32 -0.74 -10.09
C PHE A 38 -19.94 -0.85 -11.48
N ARG A 39 -21.06 -0.17 -11.74
CA ARG A 39 -21.64 -0.07 -13.08
C ARG A 39 -20.72 0.70 -14.02
N GLU A 40 -20.28 1.89 -13.62
CA GLU A 40 -19.32 2.72 -14.36
C GLU A 40 -18.02 1.95 -14.66
N LEU A 41 -17.46 1.25 -13.67
CA LEU A 41 -16.27 0.41 -13.85
C LEU A 41 -16.51 -0.72 -14.86
N GLY A 42 -17.71 -1.33 -14.85
CA GLY A 42 -18.06 -2.39 -15.79
C GLY A 42 -18.24 -1.90 -17.22
N GLU A 43 -18.81 -0.70 -17.38
CA GLU A 43 -19.07 -0.09 -18.70
C GLU A 43 -17.80 0.51 -19.31
N THR A 44 -17.07 1.31 -18.54
CA THR A 44 -15.90 2.04 -19.04
C THR A 44 -14.63 1.21 -19.03
N GLN A 45 -14.57 0.16 -18.20
CA GLN A 45 -13.34 -0.59 -17.89
C GLN A 45 -12.17 0.29 -17.44
N GLN A 46 -12.46 1.47 -16.89
CA GLN A 46 -11.46 2.44 -16.45
C GLN A 46 -11.64 2.80 -14.98
N LEU A 47 -10.53 2.97 -14.28
CA LEU A 47 -10.56 3.52 -12.92
C LEU A 47 -10.89 5.02 -12.96
N PRO A 48 -11.72 5.51 -12.02
CA PRO A 48 -11.93 6.93 -11.79
C PRO A 48 -10.60 7.65 -11.52
N ASP A 49 -10.52 8.93 -11.86
CA ASP A 49 -9.28 9.72 -11.78
C ASP A 49 -8.66 9.71 -10.38
N PHE A 50 -9.47 9.91 -9.34
CA PHE A 50 -9.00 9.88 -7.95
C PHE A 50 -8.40 8.52 -7.55
N ALA A 51 -8.89 7.43 -8.14
CA ALA A 51 -8.38 6.09 -7.92
C ALA A 51 -7.12 5.82 -8.77
N ARG A 52 -7.06 6.37 -9.98
CA ARG A 52 -5.93 6.24 -10.91
C ARG A 52 -4.66 6.88 -10.36
N VAL A 53 -4.75 8.07 -9.77
CA VAL A 53 -3.60 8.74 -9.12
C VAL A 53 -3.03 7.87 -8.01
N ARG A 54 -3.88 7.37 -7.11
CA ARG A 54 -3.45 6.48 -6.01
C ARG A 54 -2.85 5.17 -6.52
N ALA A 55 -3.35 4.63 -7.62
CA ALA A 55 -2.81 3.43 -8.24
C ALA A 55 -1.42 3.68 -8.87
N CYS A 56 -1.25 4.83 -9.52
CA CYS A 56 0.04 5.28 -10.06
C CYS A 56 1.10 5.42 -8.96
N ASP A 57 0.77 6.11 -7.86
CA ASP A 57 1.68 6.27 -6.71
C ASP A 57 2.12 4.93 -6.13
N ARG A 58 1.18 3.98 -6.05
CA ARG A 58 1.46 2.62 -5.55
C ARG A 58 2.34 1.85 -6.53
N GLY A 59 2.06 1.95 -7.83
CA GLY A 59 2.85 1.33 -8.89
C GLY A 59 4.27 1.87 -8.93
N GLU A 60 4.47 3.18 -8.78
CA GLU A 60 5.81 3.78 -8.67
C GLU A 60 6.55 3.33 -7.42
N ALA A 61 5.87 3.27 -6.27
CA ALA A 61 6.47 2.77 -5.04
C ALA A 61 6.87 1.29 -5.17
N GLU A 62 6.07 0.49 -5.86
CA GLU A 62 6.36 -0.91 -6.14
C GLU A 62 7.47 -1.08 -7.16
N ALA A 63 7.51 -0.27 -8.22
CA ALA A 63 8.59 -0.24 -9.21
C ALA A 63 9.93 0.18 -8.58
N LYS A 64 9.93 1.20 -7.71
CA LYS A 64 11.12 1.60 -6.93
C LYS A 64 11.60 0.47 -6.02
N ARG A 65 10.68 -0.25 -5.37
CA ARG A 65 11.01 -1.44 -4.56
C ARG A 65 11.55 -2.58 -5.41
N ALA A 66 11.01 -2.80 -6.60
CA ALA A 66 11.47 -3.82 -7.53
C ALA A 66 12.88 -3.50 -8.05
N ALA A 67 13.14 -2.27 -8.47
CA ALA A 67 14.46 -1.81 -8.91
C ALA A 67 15.51 -1.92 -7.80
N LEU A 68 15.15 -1.57 -6.55
CA LEU A 68 16.04 -1.76 -5.39
C LEU A 68 16.34 -3.25 -5.14
N ARG A 69 15.34 -4.13 -5.28
CA ARG A 69 15.56 -5.58 -5.15
C ARG A 69 16.46 -6.13 -6.25
N GLU A 70 16.27 -5.68 -7.49
CA GLU A 70 17.12 -6.04 -8.62
C GLU A 70 18.56 -5.57 -8.39
N PHE A 71 18.76 -4.32 -7.98
CA PHE A 71 20.08 -3.79 -7.66
C PHE A 71 20.77 -4.56 -6.52
N VAL A 72 20.03 -4.88 -5.45
CA VAL A 72 20.54 -5.70 -4.34
C VAL A 72 20.85 -7.13 -4.81
N CYS A 73 20.09 -7.70 -5.75
CA CYS A 73 20.37 -9.02 -6.33
C CYS A 73 21.55 -8.99 -7.31
N LEU A 74 21.76 -7.91 -8.08
CA LEU A 74 22.94 -7.72 -8.92
C LEU A 74 24.20 -7.50 -8.08
N GLY A 75 24.08 -6.80 -6.94
CA GLY A 75 25.14 -6.66 -5.94
C GLY A 75 25.46 -7.93 -5.15
N ARG A 76 24.66 -9.00 -5.26
CA ARG A 76 25.01 -10.33 -4.74
C ARG A 76 25.87 -11.15 -5.69
N SER A 77 25.94 -10.75 -6.96
CA SER A 77 26.72 -11.43 -8.00
C SER A 77 28.06 -10.74 -8.27
N PHE A 78 28.25 -9.53 -7.75
CA PHE A 78 29.48 -8.75 -7.90
C PHE A 78 30.15 -8.65 -6.52
N GLU A 79 31.31 -9.29 -6.40
CA GLU A 79 32.20 -9.34 -5.24
C GLU A 79 31.86 -10.42 -4.19
N GLY A 80 32.91 -11.13 -3.78
CA GLY A 80 32.86 -12.34 -2.97
C GLY A 80 31.92 -12.21 -1.77
N ASN A 81 31.13 -13.27 -1.60
CA ASN A 81 30.06 -13.46 -0.62
C ASN A 81 30.46 -13.13 0.84
N ASP A 82 31.76 -13.01 1.13
CA ASP A 82 32.31 -12.80 2.46
C ASP A 82 32.30 -11.32 2.93
N ALA A 83 32.38 -10.35 2.01
CA ALA A 83 32.47 -8.92 2.39
C ALA A 83 31.11 -8.26 2.69
N PHE A 84 30.05 -8.67 1.98
CA PHE A 84 28.70 -8.13 2.19
C PHE A 84 28.03 -8.67 3.46
N ASP A 85 28.29 -9.93 3.82
CA ASP A 85 27.75 -10.52 5.05
C ASP A 85 28.39 -9.87 6.30
N ASP A 86 29.65 -9.46 6.19
CA ASP A 86 30.38 -8.75 7.24
C ASP A 86 29.79 -7.36 7.52
N THR A 87 29.48 -6.57 6.48
CA THR A 87 28.86 -5.23 6.67
C THR A 87 27.44 -5.31 7.25
N ARG A 88 26.64 -6.30 6.83
CA ARG A 88 25.30 -6.52 7.37
C ARG A 88 25.33 -6.96 8.84
N ASN A 89 26.28 -7.84 9.19
CA ASN A 89 26.48 -8.28 10.56
C ASN A 89 27.05 -7.15 11.44
N ALA A 90 27.99 -6.35 10.93
CA ALA A 90 28.52 -5.18 11.63
C ALA A 90 27.41 -4.13 11.92
N TYR A 91 26.50 -3.89 10.98
CA TYR A 91 25.35 -3.01 11.22
C TYR A 91 24.38 -3.59 12.25
N ARG A 92 24.15 -4.90 12.22
CA ARG A 92 23.33 -5.60 13.23
C ARG A 92 23.96 -5.52 14.61
N GLU A 93 25.27 -5.72 14.75
CA GLU A 93 25.99 -5.55 16.01
C GLU A 93 25.94 -4.12 16.51
N HIS A 94 26.08 -3.13 15.63
CA HIS A 94 25.92 -1.72 15.97
C HIS A 94 24.53 -1.41 16.55
N LEU A 95 23.46 -1.91 15.90
CA LEU A 95 22.09 -1.73 16.40
C LEU A 95 21.89 -2.42 17.76
N LEU A 96 22.40 -3.64 17.93
CA LEU A 96 22.36 -4.35 19.21
C LEU A 96 23.12 -3.58 20.29
N ARG A 97 24.28 -2.99 19.98
CA ARG A 97 25.03 -2.14 20.93
C ARG A 97 24.25 -0.89 21.32
N LYS A 98 23.61 -0.22 20.35
CA LYS A 98 22.85 1.01 20.55
C LYS A 98 21.56 0.81 21.35
N HIS A 99 20.91 -0.34 21.17
CA HIS A 99 19.62 -0.65 21.79
C HIS A 99 19.70 -1.72 22.89
N ARG A 100 20.91 -2.02 23.39
CA ARG A 100 21.09 -2.94 24.52
C ARG A 100 20.33 -2.41 25.75
N PRO A 101 19.55 -3.25 26.45
CA PRO A 101 18.85 -2.84 27.66
C PRO A 101 19.88 -2.38 28.70
N GLY A 102 19.89 -1.09 29.01
CA GLY A 102 20.86 -0.47 29.95
C GLY A 102 21.60 0.75 29.39
N VAL A 103 21.57 0.99 28.07
CA VAL A 103 22.08 2.24 27.48
C VAL A 103 20.90 3.19 27.27
N ARG A 104 20.47 3.87 28.34
CA ARG A 104 19.65 5.09 28.20
C ARG A 104 20.59 6.26 28.03
N VAL A 105 20.47 6.97 26.91
CA VAL A 105 20.80 8.40 26.86
C VAL A 105 19.57 9.14 27.35
#